data_AF-A0A084B3R1-F1
#
_entry.id   AF-A0A084B3R1-F1
#
_cell.length_a   1.000
_cell.length_b   1.000
_cell.length_c   1.000
_cell.angle_alpha   90.00
_cell.angle_beta   90.00
_cell.angle_gamma   90.00
#
_symmetry.space_group_name_H-M   'P 1'
#
loop_
_entity.id
_entity.type
_entity.pdbx_description
1 polymer ?
#
loop_
_entity_poly.entity_id
_entity_poly.type
_entity_poly.pdbx_seq_one_letter_code
_entity_poly.pdbx_strand_id
1 'polypeptide(L)'
;MGRSSRRTRAMPPGSSNAEAASSSSFRARLRSESIPATSRPASPSSAILLQDEVRRQLAKAFAAITSNNTEEDGDNGRVVQFRDTLVNTGVELHSDAIGKITKGHADIQAKIAEFAEQSSRALSQANSLYSNIAYPLSATICESENLPRATIATHLSNLLKKLDDAEAELRVLGQE
;
A
#
# COMPACT_ATOMS: atom_id res chain seq x y z
N MET A 1 19.49 27.75 82.59
CA MET A 1 18.18 27.13 82.89
C MET A 1 17.58 26.60 81.58
N GLY A 2 17.24 25.30 81.49
CA GLY A 2 16.30 24.82 80.45
C GLY A 2 16.76 23.76 79.44
N ARG A 3 17.06 22.55 79.94
CA ARG A 3 16.69 21.20 79.44
C ARG A 3 16.74 20.80 77.94
N SER A 4 17.61 19.81 77.73
CA SER A 4 17.60 18.66 76.79
C SER A 4 16.25 18.09 76.32
N SER A 5 16.19 17.63 75.06
CA SER A 5 15.53 16.35 74.67
C SER A 5 15.96 15.86 73.29
N ARG A 6 16.60 14.67 73.25
CA ARG A 6 16.70 13.80 72.07
C ARG A 6 15.33 13.21 71.73
N ARG A 7 15.06 12.95 70.44
CA ARG A 7 14.32 11.75 70.01
C ARG A 7 14.68 11.36 68.58
N THR A 8 14.74 10.05 68.40
CA THR A 8 15.18 9.27 67.24
C THR A 8 14.01 8.88 66.32
N ARG A 9 14.39 8.53 65.08
CA ARG A 9 13.86 7.43 64.23
C ARG A 9 12.75 7.75 63.19
N ALA A 10 13.02 7.21 61.99
CA ALA A 10 12.11 6.56 61.03
C ALA A 10 11.87 7.26 59.66
N MET A 11 12.46 6.66 58.59
CA MET A 11 11.86 6.52 57.24
C MET A 11 10.49 5.79 57.34
N PRO A 12 9.54 5.82 56.37
CA PRO A 12 9.70 5.77 54.89
C PRO A 12 8.60 6.58 54.12
N PRO A 13 8.06 6.14 52.95
CA PRO A 13 8.62 6.13 51.61
C PRO A 13 7.88 7.11 50.66
N GLY A 14 8.50 7.49 49.53
CA GLY A 14 7.85 8.32 48.52
C GLY A 14 8.43 8.05 47.13
N SER A 15 7.94 6.97 46.51
CA SER A 15 8.17 6.63 45.11
C SER A 15 7.61 7.71 44.19
N SER A 16 8.45 8.29 43.33
CA SER A 16 8.02 8.90 42.07
C SER A 16 9.20 9.01 41.10
N ASN A 17 9.77 7.86 40.71
CA ASN A 17 10.40 7.78 39.41
C ASN A 17 9.27 7.80 38.37
N ALA A 18 8.88 9.00 37.96
CA ALA A 18 8.12 9.19 36.73
C ALA A 18 9.06 8.87 35.57
N GLU A 19 9.19 7.58 35.25
CA GLU A 19 9.69 7.16 33.95
C GLU A 19 8.80 7.80 32.89
N ALA A 20 9.36 8.79 32.21
CA ALA A 20 8.84 9.32 30.97
C ALA A 20 8.97 8.24 29.88
N ALA A 21 8.16 7.19 29.97
CA ALA A 21 7.90 6.27 28.87
C ALA A 21 6.95 6.96 27.88
N SER A 22 7.45 7.98 27.19
CA SER A 22 6.73 8.67 26.11
C SER A 22 7.67 9.06 24.99
N SER A 23 8.43 8.09 24.52
CA SER A 23 9.12 8.17 23.24
C SER A 23 9.33 6.77 22.70
N SER A 24 8.40 6.29 21.87
CA SER A 24 8.66 5.43 20.70
C SER A 24 7.40 4.67 20.24
N SER A 25 6.34 5.38 19.85
CA SER A 25 5.30 4.78 18.99
C SER A 25 5.59 4.97 17.49
N PHE A 26 6.42 5.96 17.13
CA PHE A 26 6.67 6.32 15.74
C PHE A 26 7.63 5.35 15.02
N ARG A 27 8.78 5.02 15.66
CA ARG A 27 9.73 4.03 15.11
C ARG A 27 9.19 2.60 15.12
N ALA A 28 8.30 2.29 16.06
CA ALA A 28 7.62 1.00 16.13
C ALA A 28 6.65 0.82 14.93
N ARG A 29 5.88 1.85 14.60
CA ARG A 29 4.96 1.85 13.45
C ARG A 29 5.66 1.68 12.11
N LEU A 30 6.83 2.29 11.90
CA LEU A 30 7.61 2.14 10.67
C LEU A 30 8.11 0.71 10.40
N ARG A 31 8.20 -0.14 11.43
CA ARG A 31 8.72 -1.50 11.32
C ARG A 31 7.64 -2.59 11.38
N SER A 32 6.41 -2.26 11.75
CA SER A 32 5.36 -3.24 12.05
C SER A 32 4.14 -3.15 11.15
N GLU A 33 4.27 -2.66 9.92
CA GLU A 33 3.21 -2.80 8.92
C GLU A 33 3.34 -4.19 8.26
N SER A 34 3.09 -5.26 9.05
CA SER A 34 2.67 -6.51 8.42
C SER A 34 1.28 -6.23 7.87
N ILE A 35 1.21 -5.94 6.57
CA ILE A 35 -0.06 -5.79 5.85
C ILE A 35 -0.92 -6.97 6.25
N PRO A 36 -2.06 -6.78 6.95
CA PRO A 36 -2.94 -7.90 7.24
C PRO A 36 -3.35 -8.43 5.88
N ALA A 37 -2.92 -9.66 5.57
CA ALA A 37 -3.43 -10.41 4.45
C ALA A 37 -4.92 -10.60 4.72
N THR A 38 -5.71 -9.65 4.24
CA THR A 38 -7.15 -9.80 4.15
C THR A 38 -7.32 -10.93 3.16
N SER A 39 -7.44 -12.17 3.67
CA SER A 39 -7.83 -13.31 2.89
C SER A 39 -9.26 -13.04 2.44
N ARG A 40 -9.37 -12.35 1.32
CA ARG A 40 -10.63 -12.22 0.60
C ARG A 40 -11.10 -13.66 0.37
N PRO A 41 -12.31 -14.05 0.84
CA PRO A 41 -12.84 -15.36 0.53
C PRO A 41 -12.76 -15.52 -0.98
N ALA A 42 -12.18 -16.65 -1.43
CA ALA A 42 -12.01 -16.95 -2.85
C ALA A 42 -13.37 -16.75 -3.51
N SER A 43 -13.53 -15.61 -4.20
CA SER A 43 -14.74 -15.32 -4.94
C SER A 43 -14.85 -16.45 -5.96
N PRO A 44 -16.04 -17.05 -6.16
CA PRO A 44 -16.20 -18.09 -7.17
C PRO A 44 -15.55 -17.59 -8.45
N SER A 45 -14.73 -18.45 -9.07
CA SER A 45 -13.95 -18.09 -10.25
C SER A 45 -14.86 -17.33 -11.21
N SER A 46 -14.43 -16.16 -11.67
CA SER A 46 -15.20 -15.31 -12.57
C SER A 46 -15.70 -16.08 -13.80
N ALA A 47 -14.97 -17.13 -14.20
CA ALA A 47 -15.37 -18.08 -15.23
C ALA A 47 -16.63 -18.89 -14.88
N ILE A 48 -16.80 -19.33 -13.63
CA ILE A 48 -17.99 -20.09 -13.18
C ILE A 48 -19.23 -19.20 -13.20
N LEU A 49 -19.10 -17.97 -12.68
CA LEU A 49 -20.21 -17.01 -12.70
C LEU A 49 -20.60 -16.59 -14.13
N LEU A 50 -19.60 -16.42 -15.01
CA LEU A 50 -19.84 -16.11 -16.42
C LEU A 50 -20.54 -17.28 -17.13
N GLN A 51 -20.08 -18.52 -16.91
CA GLN A 51 -20.71 -19.69 -17.53
C GLN A 51 -22.14 -19.90 -17.04
N ASP A 52 -22.41 -19.70 -15.75
CA ASP A 52 -23.77 -19.79 -15.23
C ASP A 52 -24.69 -18.72 -15.80
N GLU A 53 -24.19 -17.49 -16.00
CA GLU A 53 -24.96 -16.41 -16.62
C GLU A 53 -25.26 -16.69 -18.09
N VAL A 54 -24.25 -17.11 -18.87
CA VAL A 54 -24.44 -17.52 -20.27
C VAL A 54 -25.46 -18.67 -20.36
N ARG A 55 -25.35 -19.66 -19.47
CA ARG A 55 -26.27 -20.79 -19.43
C ARG A 55 -27.70 -20.37 -19.09
N ARG A 56 -27.88 -19.41 -18.17
CA ARG A 56 -29.20 -18.85 -17.82
C ARG A 56 -29.81 -18.08 -18.98
N GLN A 57 -29.03 -17.25 -19.68
CA GLN A 57 -29.52 -16.47 -20.81
C GLN A 57 -29.92 -17.37 -21.98
N LEU A 58 -29.11 -18.38 -22.29
CA LEU A 58 -29.47 -19.40 -23.28
C LEU A 58 -30.74 -20.14 -22.86
N ALA A 59 -30.82 -20.64 -21.61
CA ALA A 59 -32.00 -21.34 -21.12
C ALA A 59 -33.28 -20.48 -21.20
N LYS A 60 -33.17 -19.17 -20.94
CA LYS A 60 -34.28 -18.22 -21.10
C LYS A 60 -34.70 -18.06 -22.57
N ALA A 61 -33.74 -17.99 -23.49
CA ALA A 61 -34.02 -17.91 -24.92
C ALA A 61 -34.73 -19.17 -25.44
N PHE A 62 -34.26 -20.36 -25.03
CA PHE A 62 -34.91 -21.63 -25.33
C PHE A 62 -36.33 -21.71 -24.76
N ALA A 63 -36.55 -21.28 -23.52
CA ALA A 63 -37.86 -21.30 -22.87
C ALA A 63 -38.89 -20.38 -23.55
N ALA A 64 -38.47 -19.19 -24.00
CA ALA A 64 -39.33 -18.22 -24.67
C ALA A 64 -39.93 -18.77 -25.99
N ILE A 65 -39.18 -19.62 -26.69
CA ILE A 65 -39.61 -20.22 -27.96
C ILE A 65 -40.62 -21.34 -27.71
N THR A 66 -40.41 -22.14 -26.65
CA THR A 66 -41.34 -23.22 -26.28
C THR A 66 -42.67 -22.74 -25.69
N SER A 67 -42.75 -21.49 -25.23
CA SER A 67 -43.95 -20.93 -24.58
C SER A 67 -44.89 -20.20 -25.54
N ASN A 68 -44.44 -19.79 -26.73
CA ASN A 68 -45.27 -19.04 -27.69
C ASN A 68 -46.15 -19.93 -28.59
N ASN A 69 -46.47 -21.14 -28.13
CA ASN A 69 -47.23 -22.13 -28.89
C ASN A 69 -48.71 -21.75 -28.97
N THR A 70 -49.10 -21.13 -30.08
CA THR A 70 -50.39 -21.45 -30.72
C THR A 70 -50.06 -22.10 -32.06
N GLU A 71 -50.62 -23.27 -32.27
CA GLU A 71 -50.36 -24.19 -33.39
C GLU A 71 -50.69 -23.50 -34.72
N GLU A 72 -49.72 -23.39 -35.64
CA GLU A 72 -49.95 -23.36 -37.12
C GLU A 72 -48.70 -23.11 -37.98
N ASP A 73 -47.56 -22.64 -37.43
CA ASP A 73 -46.38 -22.36 -38.27
C ASP A 73 -45.43 -23.56 -38.41
N GLY A 74 -45.06 -23.89 -39.65
CA GLY A 74 -44.30 -25.08 -40.03
C GLY A 74 -42.91 -25.14 -39.38
N ASP A 75 -42.38 -26.36 -39.25
CA ASP A 75 -41.11 -26.69 -38.57
C ASP A 75 -39.93 -25.79 -39.00
N ASN A 76 -39.91 -25.36 -40.27
CA ASN A 76 -38.91 -24.46 -40.82
C ASN A 76 -38.98 -23.02 -40.25
N GLY A 77 -40.17 -22.47 -40.00
CA GLY A 77 -40.35 -21.13 -39.42
C GLY A 77 -39.83 -21.06 -37.99
N ARG A 78 -40.01 -22.15 -37.23
CA ARG A 78 -39.50 -22.32 -35.86
C ARG A 78 -37.98 -22.38 -35.81
N VAL A 79 -37.36 -23.11 -36.74
CA VAL A 79 -35.89 -23.19 -36.85
C VAL A 79 -35.29 -21.82 -37.20
N VAL A 80 -35.95 -21.05 -38.06
CA VAL A 80 -35.54 -19.68 -38.40
C VAL A 80 -35.69 -18.74 -37.19
N GLN A 81 -36.82 -18.79 -36.48
CA GLN A 81 -37.04 -17.99 -35.27
C GLN A 81 -36.04 -18.34 -34.15
N PHE A 82 -35.72 -19.63 -33.98
CA PHE A 82 -34.68 -20.09 -33.05
C PHE A 82 -33.31 -19.54 -33.43
N ARG A 83 -32.95 -19.60 -34.71
CA ARG A 83 -31.68 -19.04 -35.20
C ARG A 83 -31.61 -17.54 -34.92
N ASP A 84 -32.66 -16.79 -35.22
CA ASP A 84 -32.67 -15.33 -35.07
C ASP A 84 -32.61 -14.91 -33.59
N THR A 85 -33.34 -15.61 -32.71
CA THR A 85 -33.28 -15.38 -31.26
C THR A 85 -31.93 -15.75 -30.67
N LEU A 86 -31.29 -16.83 -31.12
CA LEU A 86 -29.94 -17.21 -30.71
C LEU A 86 -28.89 -16.19 -31.17
N VAL A 87 -29.00 -15.71 -32.41
CA VAL A 87 -28.11 -14.66 -32.93
C VAL A 87 -28.28 -13.38 -32.12
N ASN A 88 -29.51 -12.93 -31.88
CA ASN A 88 -29.77 -11.71 -31.12
C ASN A 88 -29.27 -11.79 -29.68
N THR A 89 -29.53 -12.91 -28.98
CA THR A 89 -29.02 -13.11 -27.61
C THR A 89 -27.49 -13.20 -27.57
N GLY A 90 -26.87 -13.81 -28.59
CA GLY A 90 -25.41 -13.81 -28.73
C GLY A 90 -24.84 -12.41 -28.93
N VAL A 91 -25.47 -11.58 -29.76
CA VAL A 91 -25.07 -10.18 -30.00
C VAL A 91 -25.22 -9.34 -28.74
N GLU A 92 -26.34 -9.48 -28.03
CA GLU A 92 -26.59 -8.77 -26.76
C GLU A 92 -25.55 -9.14 -25.71
N LEU A 93 -25.28 -10.45 -25.52
CA LEU A 93 -24.28 -10.93 -24.57
C LEU A 93 -22.87 -10.45 -24.93
N HIS A 94 -22.51 -10.50 -26.22
CA HIS A 94 -21.21 -10.02 -26.68
C HIS A 94 -21.05 -8.51 -26.46
N SER A 95 -22.07 -7.72 -26.79
CA SER A 95 -22.09 -6.28 -26.58
C SER A 95 -22.00 -5.92 -25.09
N ASP A 96 -22.74 -6.61 -24.23
CA ASP A 96 -22.68 -6.42 -22.77
C ASP A 96 -21.28 -6.77 -22.21
N ALA A 97 -20.68 -7.86 -22.68
CA ALA A 97 -19.33 -8.25 -22.29
C ALA A 97 -18.29 -7.19 -22.69
N ILE A 98 -18.34 -6.69 -23.92
CA ILE A 98 -17.46 -5.60 -24.37
C ILE A 98 -17.69 -4.34 -23.53
N GLY A 99 -18.95 -3.99 -23.26
CA GLY A 99 -19.30 -2.83 -22.42
C GLY A 99 -18.71 -2.94 -21.00
N LYS A 100 -18.80 -4.11 -20.38
CA LYS A 100 -18.22 -4.37 -19.05
C LYS A 100 -16.69 -4.34 -19.06
N ILE A 101 -16.06 -4.93 -20.08
CA ILE A 101 -14.59 -4.94 -20.20
C ILE A 101 -14.05 -3.53 -20.43
N THR A 102 -14.64 -2.77 -21.35
CA THR A 102 -14.23 -1.40 -21.65
C THR A 102 -14.40 -0.48 -20.46
N LYS A 103 -15.55 -0.57 -19.76
CA LYS A 103 -15.78 0.17 -18.51
C LYS A 103 -14.78 -0.22 -17.42
N GLY A 104 -14.57 -1.51 -17.19
CA GLY A 104 -13.61 -1.98 -16.20
C GLY A 104 -12.17 -1.53 -16.51
N HIS A 105 -11.80 -1.51 -17.79
CA HIS A 105 -10.51 -0.99 -18.22
C HIS A 105 -10.37 0.51 -17.95
N ALA A 106 -11.40 1.30 -18.26
CA ALA A 106 -11.41 2.74 -17.96
C ALA A 106 -11.31 3.02 -16.45
N ASP A 107 -12.06 2.28 -15.63
CA ASP A 107 -12.01 2.41 -14.16
C ASP A 107 -10.62 2.07 -13.60
N ILE A 108 -9.97 1.03 -14.14
CA ILE A 108 -8.59 0.66 -13.76
C ILE A 108 -7.61 1.75 -14.16
N GLN A 109 -7.70 2.28 -15.39
CA GLN A 109 -6.84 3.37 -15.83
C GLN A 109 -7.00 4.62 -14.98
N ALA A 110 -8.24 4.97 -14.61
CA ALA A 110 -8.52 6.08 -13.71
C ALA A 110 -7.84 5.91 -12.34
N LYS A 111 -7.94 4.70 -11.75
CA LYS A 111 -7.27 4.38 -10.48
C LYS A 111 -5.75 4.41 -10.58
N ILE A 112 -5.18 3.97 -11.70
CA ILE A 112 -3.73 4.05 -11.93
C ILE A 112 -3.29 5.52 -12.00
N ALA A 113 -4.03 6.36 -12.70
CA ALA A 113 -3.73 7.78 -12.80
C ALA A 113 -3.82 8.47 -11.43
N GLU A 114 -4.88 8.19 -10.66
CA GLU A 114 -5.05 8.70 -9.29
C GLU A 114 -3.91 8.25 -8.38
N PHE A 115 -3.54 6.97 -8.41
CA PHE A 115 -2.44 6.44 -7.64
C PHE A 115 -1.09 7.09 -8.01
N ALA A 116 -0.84 7.31 -9.30
CA ALA A 116 0.37 7.98 -9.76
C ALA A 116 0.44 9.43 -9.25
N GLU A 117 -0.69 10.15 -9.29
CA GLU A 117 -0.77 11.51 -8.76
C GLU A 117 -0.53 11.54 -7.25
N GLN A 118 -1.19 10.67 -6.48
CA GLN A 118 -1.02 10.56 -5.03
C GLN A 118 0.42 10.21 -4.67
N SER A 119 1.04 9.28 -5.39
CA SER A 119 2.43 8.88 -5.19
C SER A 119 3.40 10.03 -5.47
N SER A 120 3.17 10.78 -6.54
CA SER A 120 3.97 11.96 -6.89
C SER A 120 3.87 13.06 -5.83
N ARG A 121 2.66 13.31 -5.32
CA ARG A 121 2.44 14.26 -4.21
C ARG A 121 3.14 13.80 -2.93
N ALA A 122 3.02 12.53 -2.56
CA ALA A 122 3.67 11.97 -1.40
C ALA A 122 5.21 12.05 -1.49
N LEU A 123 5.78 11.74 -2.65
CA LEU A 123 7.21 11.89 -2.90
C LEU A 123 7.67 13.34 -2.78
N SER A 124 6.91 14.28 -3.36
CA SER A 124 7.21 15.71 -3.27
C SER A 124 7.18 16.21 -1.83
N GLN A 125 6.19 15.78 -1.05
CA GLN A 125 6.08 16.12 0.37
C GLN A 125 7.23 15.53 1.19
N ALA A 126 7.60 14.27 0.93
CA ALA A 126 8.73 13.62 1.59
C ALA A 126 10.04 14.36 1.28
N ASN A 127 10.29 14.69 0.01
CA ASN A 127 11.47 15.45 -0.40
C ASN A 127 11.54 16.81 0.28
N SER A 128 10.43 17.55 0.34
CA SER A 128 10.35 18.83 1.04
C SER A 128 10.63 18.69 2.54
N LEU A 129 10.07 17.67 3.20
CA LEU A 129 10.33 17.40 4.61
C LEU A 129 11.81 17.08 4.85
N TYR A 130 12.39 16.19 4.03
CA TYR A 130 13.80 15.82 4.14
C TYR A 130 14.71 17.01 3.88
N SER A 131 14.44 17.86 2.89
CA SER A 131 15.25 19.08 2.68
C SER A 131 15.16 20.05 3.85
N ASN A 132 13.97 20.21 4.44
CA ASN A 132 13.74 21.08 5.58
C ASN A 132 14.42 20.57 6.86
N ILE A 133 14.65 19.26 6.98
CA ILE A 133 15.33 18.66 8.13
C ILE A 133 16.84 18.54 7.89
N ALA A 134 17.24 18.10 6.69
CA ALA A 134 18.63 17.81 6.37
C ALA A 134 19.50 19.07 6.44
N TYR A 135 19.05 20.21 5.91
CA TYR A 135 19.87 21.42 5.92
C TYR A 135 20.15 21.92 7.36
N PRO A 136 19.15 22.14 8.24
CA PRO A 136 19.41 22.53 9.63
C PRO A 136 20.28 21.55 10.41
N LEU A 137 20.06 20.25 10.24
CA LEU A 137 20.89 19.22 10.89
C LEU A 137 22.33 19.28 10.36
N SER A 138 22.51 19.35 9.04
CA SER A 138 23.83 19.42 8.44
C SER A 138 24.62 20.66 8.87
N ALA A 139 23.94 21.80 9.09
CA ALA A 139 24.50 23.06 9.56
C ALA A 139 24.68 23.12 11.08
N THR A 140 24.25 22.10 11.81
CA THR A 140 24.40 22.07 13.27
C THR A 140 25.88 21.99 13.61
N ILE A 141 26.34 22.90 14.47
CA ILE A 141 27.72 22.92 14.94
C ILE A 141 27.86 21.87 16.04
N CYS A 142 28.79 20.95 15.85
CA CYS A 142 29.20 19.98 16.84
C CYS A 142 30.51 20.41 17.49
N GLU A 143 30.62 20.14 18.79
CA GLU A 143 31.83 20.34 19.57
C GLU A 143 31.95 19.13 20.50
N SER A 144 33.12 18.48 20.49
CA SER A 144 33.46 17.42 21.43
C SER A 144 34.94 17.53 21.76
N GLU A 145 35.35 16.97 22.90
CA GLU A 145 36.75 17.08 23.37
C GLU A 145 37.76 16.54 22.36
N ASN A 146 37.34 15.62 21.49
CA ASN A 146 38.21 14.92 20.53
C ASN A 146 38.04 15.40 19.08
N LEU A 147 37.12 16.33 18.79
CA LEU A 147 36.83 16.80 17.44
C LEU A 147 36.82 18.33 17.37
N PRO A 148 37.41 18.92 16.32
CA PRO A 148 37.39 20.36 16.13
C PRO A 148 35.94 20.83 15.94
N ARG A 149 35.61 21.99 16.51
CA ARG A 149 34.29 22.60 16.36
C ARG A 149 33.99 22.85 14.87
N ALA A 150 33.04 22.11 14.33
CA ALA A 150 32.65 22.20 12.92
C ALA A 150 31.19 21.76 12.75
N THR A 151 30.65 21.92 11.53
CA THR A 151 29.29 21.44 11.25
C THR A 151 29.27 19.92 11.08
N ILE A 152 28.11 19.29 11.33
CA ILE A 152 27.90 17.86 11.04
C ILE A 152 28.27 17.55 9.59
N ALA A 153 27.89 18.41 8.64
CA ALA A 153 28.25 18.24 7.23
C ALA A 153 29.77 18.14 7.02
N THR A 154 30.53 19.03 7.67
CA THR A 154 32.00 19.04 7.57
C THR A 154 32.59 17.76 8.14
N HIS A 155 32.13 17.32 9.32
CA HIS A 155 32.59 16.07 9.93
C HIS A 155 32.30 14.85 9.04
N LEU A 156 31.10 14.74 8.49
CA LEU A 156 30.73 13.64 7.59
C LEU A 156 31.54 13.66 6.29
N SER A 157 31.76 14.84 5.69
CA SER A 157 32.58 14.94 4.46
C SER A 157 34.03 14.49 4.70
N ASN A 158 34.59 14.82 5.86
CA ASN A 158 35.94 14.42 6.24
C ASN A 158 36.03 12.90 6.49
N LEU A 159 34.99 12.31 7.08
CA LEU A 159 34.93 10.86 7.29
C LEU A 159 34.79 10.10 5.97
N LEU A 160 33.96 10.57 5.04
CA LEU A 160 33.82 9.99 3.71
C LEU A 160 35.15 10.02 2.96
N LYS A 161 35.83 11.16 2.96
CA LYS A 161 37.15 11.28 2.33
C LYS A 161 38.17 10.29 2.93
N LYS A 162 38.20 10.16 4.26
CA LYS A 162 39.07 9.17 4.93
C LYS A 162 38.73 7.73 4.57
N LEU A 163 37.45 7.43 4.35
CA LEU A 163 37.01 6.11 3.90
C LEU A 163 37.49 5.87 2.47
N ASP A 164 37.29 6.82 1.55
CA ASP A 164 37.75 6.73 0.16
C ASP A 164 39.28 6.56 0.09
N ASP A 165 40.02 7.32 0.90
CA ASP A 165 41.49 7.22 0.99
C ASP A 165 41.91 5.83 1.49
N ALA A 166 41.23 5.30 2.52
CA ALA A 166 41.51 3.96 3.07
C ALA A 166 41.13 2.83 2.10
N GLU A 167 40.02 2.98 1.35
CA GLU A 167 39.61 2.04 0.32
C GLU A 167 40.64 2.01 -0.82
N ALA A 168 41.15 3.18 -1.22
CA ALA A 168 42.21 3.27 -2.21
C ALA A 168 43.50 2.60 -1.72
N GLU A 169 43.89 2.81 -0.46
CA GLU A 169 45.06 2.18 0.15
C GLU A 169 44.92 0.65 0.22
N LEU A 170 43.76 0.13 0.64
CA LEU A 170 43.47 -1.31 0.63
C LEU A 170 43.55 -1.91 -0.77
N ARG A 171 43.09 -1.18 -1.79
CA ARG A 171 43.17 -1.64 -3.18
C ARG A 171 44.61 -1.73 -3.68
N VAL A 172 45.47 -0.80 -3.26
CA VAL A 172 46.91 -0.82 -3.59
C VAL A 172 47.60 -1.98 -2.87
N LEU A 173 47.37 -2.15 -1.58
CA LEU A 173 47.96 -3.23 -0.77
C LEU A 173 47.50 -4.63 -1.20
N GLY A 174 46.26 -4.77 -1.69
CA GLY A 174 45.74 -6.04 -2.23
C GLY A 174 46.22 -6.39 -3.64
N GLN A 175 47.01 -5.52 -4.28
CA GLN A 175 47.64 -5.75 -5.58
C GLN A 175 49.13 -6.11 -5.47
N GLU A 176 49.73 -5.99 -4.28
CA GLU A 176 51.06 -6.54 -3.93
C GLU A 176 50.95 -8.01 -3.46
#